data_AF-A0ABD5K4N9-F1
#
_entry.id   AF-A0ABD5K4N9-F1
#
_cell.length_a   1.000
_cell.length_b   1.000
_cell.length_c   1.000
_cell.angle_alpha   90.00
_cell.angle_beta   90.00
_cell.angle_gamma   90.00
#
_symmetry.space_group_name_H-M   'P 1'
#
loop_
_entity.id
_entity.type
_entity.pdbx_description
1 polymer ?
#
loop_
_entity_poly.entity_id
_entity_poly.type
_entity_poly.pdbx_seq_one_letter_code
_entity_poly.pdbx_strand_id
1 'polypeptide(L)'
;MEVIEQYFDQVLRFTFLTKREKSEWREEMAAHLYSSVDHLKRQGLGETEAIERSIQQFGSISELRKTVTKETYGFNMRTIFGCALAGLLLFIVTLAGGLIANRYGVHNRYIELMPIFWITVCALGACLVFTRKRVDRLCLLSVPLLFTLGYLQAYFQVMYHYWGEGLTFNMFEKLFFSGVLHTSGGLGSTLIASIFLGAQALIMFAISKNKYISILPFAFSIMYTFVHMLMFSLYYVFFASEQFSSAVTQGYSVFLSGNMQRVVEMGMSLTMAVALFVVFQGWIYWTAKRKLSSAS
;
A
#
# COMPACT_ATOMS: atom_id res chain seq x y z
N MET A 1 -34.76 21.20 -2.54
CA MET A 1 -33.63 20.68 -1.71
C MET A 1 -33.13 19.31 -2.14
N GLU A 2 -34.01 18.34 -2.43
CA GLU A 2 -33.59 16.98 -2.83
C GLU A 2 -32.64 16.91 -4.04
N VAL A 3 -32.81 17.82 -5.01
CA VAL A 3 -31.92 17.95 -6.19
C VAL A 3 -30.47 18.28 -5.81
N ILE A 4 -30.27 19.12 -4.79
CA ILE A 4 -28.96 19.52 -4.29
C ILE A 4 -28.26 18.34 -3.61
N GLU A 5 -29.00 17.59 -2.79
CA GLU A 5 -28.47 16.38 -2.13
C GLU A 5 -28.07 15.31 -3.14
N GLN A 6 -28.91 15.07 -4.15
CA GLN A 6 -28.59 14.15 -5.24
C GLN A 6 -27.33 14.59 -6.01
N TYR A 7 -27.17 15.89 -6.24
CA TYR A 7 -25.98 16.44 -6.88
C TYR A 7 -24.72 16.19 -6.02
N PHE A 8 -24.75 16.47 -4.72
CA PHE A 8 -23.63 16.19 -3.82
C PHE A 8 -23.30 14.70 -3.73
N ASP A 9 -24.32 13.84 -3.71
CA ASP A 9 -24.13 12.40 -3.75
C ASP A 9 -23.40 11.96 -5.01
N GLN A 10 -23.75 12.52 -6.16
CA GLN A 10 -23.06 12.23 -7.43
C GLN A 10 -21.61 12.75 -7.43
N VAL A 11 -21.34 13.93 -6.86
CA VAL A 11 -19.98 14.48 -6.73
C VAL A 11 -19.11 13.58 -5.83
N LEU A 12 -19.62 13.23 -4.65
CA LEU A 12 -18.93 12.44 -3.63
C LEU A 12 -18.98 10.92 -3.89
N ARG A 13 -19.70 10.48 -4.93
CA ARG A 13 -19.69 9.08 -5.37
C ARG A 13 -18.30 8.73 -5.88
N PHE A 14 -17.81 7.57 -5.47
CA PHE A 14 -16.48 7.04 -5.82
C PHE A 14 -15.29 7.90 -5.35
N THR A 15 -15.51 8.90 -4.49
CA THR A 15 -14.42 9.46 -3.69
C THR A 15 -14.13 8.47 -2.56
N PHE A 16 -12.86 8.08 -2.37
CA PHE A 16 -12.42 7.16 -1.31
C PHE A 16 -12.39 7.85 0.07
N LEU A 17 -13.26 8.85 0.24
CA LEU A 17 -13.40 9.62 1.46
C LEU A 17 -14.15 8.79 2.49
N THR A 18 -13.75 8.93 3.74
CA THR A 18 -14.47 8.39 4.88
C THR A 18 -15.85 9.06 5.00
N LYS A 19 -16.78 8.40 5.71
CA LYS A 19 -18.12 8.98 5.96
C LYS A 19 -18.05 10.38 6.58
N ARG A 20 -17.10 10.59 7.50
CA ARG A 20 -16.85 11.86 8.14
C ARG A 20 -16.35 12.92 7.13
N GLU A 21 -15.31 12.59 6.35
CA GLU A 21 -14.79 13.49 5.32
C GLU A 21 -15.87 13.85 4.29
N LYS A 22 -16.74 12.89 3.90
CA LYS A 22 -17.88 13.18 3.01
C LYS A 22 -18.88 14.14 3.63
N SER A 23 -19.14 14.00 4.93
CA SER A 23 -20.03 14.91 5.66
C SER A 23 -19.46 16.32 5.73
N GLU A 24 -18.17 16.45 6.08
CA GLU A 24 -17.47 17.74 6.15
C GLU A 24 -17.49 18.45 4.79
N TRP A 25 -17.14 17.73 3.70
CA TRP A 25 -17.23 18.25 2.35
C TRP A 25 -18.64 18.62 1.93
N ARG A 26 -19.65 17.82 2.32
CA ARG A 26 -21.05 18.12 2.00
C ARG A 26 -21.50 19.40 2.70
N GLU A 27 -21.16 19.57 3.97
CA GLU A 27 -21.50 20.78 4.74
C GLU A 27 -20.87 22.03 4.13
N GLU A 28 -19.58 21.96 3.77
CA GLU A 28 -18.86 23.06 3.12
C GLU A 28 -19.47 23.41 1.75
N MET A 29 -19.66 22.41 0.87
CA MET A 29 -20.27 22.62 -0.44
C MET A 29 -21.71 23.14 -0.33
N ALA A 30 -22.49 22.63 0.63
CA ALA A 30 -23.86 23.07 0.89
C ALA A 30 -23.90 24.54 1.31
N ALA A 31 -23.02 24.98 2.21
CA ALA A 31 -22.96 26.38 2.63
C ALA A 31 -22.72 27.33 1.44
N HIS A 32 -21.80 26.98 0.54
CA HIS A 32 -21.52 27.78 -0.66
C HIS A 32 -22.67 27.75 -1.68
N LEU A 33 -23.26 26.58 -1.92
CA LEU A 33 -24.35 26.43 -2.88
C LEU A 33 -25.62 27.15 -2.38
N TYR A 34 -26.00 26.99 -1.12
CA TYR A 34 -27.17 27.67 -0.54
C TYR A 34 -27.00 29.19 -0.53
N SER A 35 -25.80 29.69 -0.22
CA SER A 35 -25.49 31.13 -0.34
C SER A 35 -25.68 31.64 -1.77
N SER A 36 -25.30 30.85 -2.78
CA SER A 36 -25.48 31.19 -4.19
C SER A 36 -26.96 31.18 -4.60
N VAL A 37 -27.73 30.20 -4.12
CA VAL A 37 -29.19 30.13 -4.34
C VAL A 37 -29.88 31.34 -3.74
N ASP A 38 -29.57 31.70 -2.49
CA ASP A 38 -30.16 32.86 -1.83
C ASP A 38 -29.82 34.17 -2.54
N HIS A 39 -28.60 34.30 -3.05
CA HIS A 39 -28.20 35.45 -3.86
C HIS A 39 -29.05 35.57 -5.13
N LEU A 40 -29.27 34.46 -5.85
CA LEU A 40 -30.10 34.44 -7.06
C LEU A 40 -31.59 34.67 -6.75
N LYS A 41 -32.11 34.14 -5.64
CA LYS A 41 -33.47 34.44 -5.17
C LYS A 41 -33.65 35.93 -4.89
N ARG A 42 -32.66 36.60 -4.28
CA ARG A 42 -32.68 38.07 -4.07
C ARG A 42 -32.62 38.87 -5.37
N GLN A 43 -32.10 38.30 -6.45
CA GLN A 43 -32.13 38.89 -7.80
C GLN A 43 -33.46 38.68 -8.52
N GLY A 44 -34.45 38.05 -7.88
CA GLY A 44 -35.80 37.86 -8.41
C GLY A 44 -36.02 36.55 -9.18
N LEU A 45 -35.04 35.64 -9.17
CA LEU A 45 -35.22 34.30 -9.77
C LEU A 45 -36.14 33.42 -8.90
N GLY A 46 -36.96 32.62 -9.56
CA GLY A 46 -37.74 31.57 -8.90
C GLY A 46 -36.84 30.53 -8.24
N GLU A 47 -37.33 29.84 -7.21
CA GLU A 47 -36.50 28.90 -6.43
C GLU A 47 -35.89 27.76 -7.25
N THR A 48 -36.69 27.14 -8.13
CA THR A 48 -36.22 26.07 -9.02
C THR A 48 -35.15 26.55 -9.99
N GLU A 49 -35.37 27.73 -10.59
CA GLU A 49 -34.43 28.34 -11.54
C GLU A 49 -33.14 28.80 -10.85
N ALA A 50 -33.25 29.34 -9.63
CA ALA A 50 -32.10 29.70 -8.80
C ALA A 50 -31.24 28.48 -8.43
N ILE A 51 -31.86 27.33 -8.11
CA ILE A 51 -31.16 26.08 -7.81
C ILE A 51 -30.43 25.56 -9.06
N GLU A 52 -31.11 25.46 -10.19
CA GLU A 52 -30.51 24.95 -11.43
C GLU A 52 -29.35 25.82 -11.89
N ARG A 53 -29.53 27.14 -11.86
CA ARG A 53 -28.49 28.11 -12.22
C ARG A 53 -27.33 28.09 -11.24
N SER A 54 -27.58 27.89 -9.94
CA SER A 54 -26.52 27.72 -8.95
C SER A 54 -25.69 26.46 -9.20
N ILE A 55 -26.35 25.33 -9.50
CA ILE A 55 -25.65 24.06 -9.80
C ILE A 55 -24.78 24.23 -11.06
N GLN A 56 -25.30 24.87 -12.11
CA GLN A 56 -24.54 25.18 -13.32
C GLN A 56 -23.31 26.06 -13.04
N GLN A 57 -23.46 27.07 -12.17
CA GLN A 57 -22.34 27.94 -11.77
C GLN A 57 -21.33 27.24 -10.86
N PHE A 58 -21.77 26.29 -10.04
CA PHE A 58 -20.91 25.54 -9.12
C PHE A 58 -19.93 24.61 -9.84
N GLY A 59 -20.30 24.17 -11.04
CA GLY A 59 -19.42 23.45 -11.96
C GLY A 59 -19.84 22.00 -12.20
N SER A 60 -19.10 21.32 -13.08
CA SER A 60 -19.42 19.94 -13.42
C SER A 60 -19.05 18.98 -12.30
N ILE A 61 -19.82 17.89 -12.18
CA ILE A 61 -19.58 16.81 -11.21
C ILE A 61 -18.14 16.28 -11.31
N SER A 62 -17.61 16.17 -12.54
CA SER A 62 -16.24 15.69 -12.78
C SER A 62 -15.17 16.65 -12.27
N GLU A 63 -15.37 17.96 -12.42
CA GLU A 63 -14.41 18.98 -11.98
C GLU A 63 -14.38 19.06 -10.46
N LEU A 64 -15.55 19.15 -9.82
CA LEU A 64 -15.66 19.15 -8.36
C LEU A 64 -15.07 17.89 -7.74
N ARG A 65 -15.36 16.72 -8.30
CA ARG A 65 -14.75 15.46 -7.83
C ARG A 65 -13.23 15.50 -7.93
N LYS A 66 -12.69 16.05 -9.02
CA LYS A 66 -11.24 16.21 -9.21
C LYS A 66 -10.65 17.18 -8.19
N THR A 67 -11.32 18.30 -7.90
CA THR A 67 -10.91 19.28 -6.89
C THR A 67 -10.92 18.67 -5.49
N VAL A 68 -12.05 18.11 -5.05
CA VAL A 68 -12.20 17.43 -3.75
C VAL A 68 -11.12 16.36 -3.56
N THR A 69 -10.87 15.56 -4.60
CA THR A 69 -9.81 14.54 -4.56
C THR A 69 -8.43 15.18 -4.48
N LYS A 70 -8.12 16.15 -5.34
CA LYS A 70 -6.79 16.77 -5.36
C LYS A 70 -6.49 17.47 -4.03
N GLU A 71 -7.47 18.13 -3.42
CA GLU A 71 -7.31 18.79 -2.13
C GLU A 71 -7.16 17.77 -0.99
N THR A 72 -7.89 16.65 -1.04
CA THR A 72 -7.80 15.64 0.01
C THR A 72 -6.54 14.76 -0.08
N TYR A 73 -6.19 14.30 -1.29
CA TYR A 73 -5.12 13.32 -1.52
C TYR A 73 -3.86 13.95 -2.14
N GLY A 74 -3.85 15.23 -2.50
CA GLY A 74 -2.75 15.90 -3.22
C GLY A 74 -2.53 15.43 -4.67
N PHE A 75 -3.23 14.38 -5.10
CA PHE A 75 -3.16 13.80 -6.45
C PHE A 75 -4.57 13.56 -6.99
N ASN A 76 -4.71 13.53 -8.31
CA ASN A 76 -5.96 13.11 -8.94
C ASN A 76 -6.10 11.57 -8.85
N MET A 77 -7.32 11.06 -8.66
CA MET A 77 -7.60 9.61 -8.66
C MET A 77 -7.12 8.95 -9.94
N ARG A 78 -7.30 9.60 -11.11
CA ARG A 78 -6.80 9.07 -12.38
C ARG A 78 -5.28 8.84 -12.37
N THR A 79 -4.52 9.69 -11.68
CA THR A 79 -3.07 9.53 -11.55
C THR A 79 -2.71 8.40 -10.60
N ILE A 80 -3.42 8.29 -9.46
CA ILE A 80 -3.24 7.20 -8.50
C ILE A 80 -3.50 5.84 -9.16
N PHE A 81 -4.66 5.67 -9.78
CA PHE A 81 -5.03 4.43 -10.48
C PHE A 81 -4.19 4.18 -11.72
N GLY A 82 -3.86 5.23 -12.49
CA GLY A 82 -2.99 5.12 -13.65
C GLY A 82 -1.60 4.61 -13.29
N CYS A 83 -1.02 5.11 -12.19
CA CYS A 83 0.27 4.64 -11.68
C CYS A 83 0.20 3.18 -11.21
N ALA A 84 -0.83 2.83 -10.44
CA ALA A 84 -1.02 1.45 -9.99
C ALA A 84 -1.20 0.47 -11.18
N LEU A 85 -2.04 0.83 -12.15
CA LEU A 85 -2.29 0.02 -13.34
C LEU A 85 -1.05 -0.13 -14.22
N ALA A 86 -0.30 0.95 -14.44
CA ALA A 86 0.95 0.89 -15.18
C ALA A 86 1.97 -0.03 -14.50
N GLY A 87 2.11 0.07 -13.17
CA GLY A 87 2.95 -0.83 -12.38
C GLY A 87 2.53 -2.30 -12.52
N LEU A 88 1.22 -2.60 -12.49
CA LEU A 88 0.70 -3.95 -12.67
C LEU A 88 0.99 -4.51 -14.07
N LEU A 89 0.78 -3.70 -15.12
CA LEU A 89 1.09 -4.12 -16.49
C LEU A 89 2.58 -4.39 -16.67
N LEU A 90 3.45 -3.54 -16.13
CA LEU A 90 4.90 -3.72 -16.19
C LEU A 90 5.37 -4.92 -15.37
N PHE A 91 4.73 -5.22 -14.24
CA PHE A 91 4.95 -6.46 -13.49
C PHE A 91 4.68 -7.70 -14.38
N ILE A 92 3.53 -7.74 -15.06
CA ILE A 92 3.17 -8.87 -15.94
C ILE A 92 4.17 -9.00 -17.10
N VAL A 93 4.50 -7.88 -17.76
CA VAL A 93 5.43 -7.85 -18.89
C VAL A 93 6.83 -8.30 -18.47
N THR A 94 7.34 -7.85 -17.33
CA THR A 94 8.67 -8.24 -16.86
C THR A 94 8.72 -9.68 -16.36
N LEU A 95 7.64 -10.18 -15.75
CA LEU A 95 7.52 -11.58 -15.37
C LEU A 95 7.51 -12.50 -16.60
N ALA A 96 6.66 -12.22 -17.58
CA ALA A 96 6.60 -12.98 -18.83
C ALA A 96 7.92 -12.87 -19.63
N GLY A 97 8.49 -11.67 -19.69
CA GLY A 97 9.78 -11.41 -20.33
C GLY A 97 10.91 -12.19 -19.68
N GLY A 98 10.92 -12.30 -18.35
CA GLY A 98 11.90 -13.11 -17.63
C GLY A 98 11.79 -14.60 -17.91
N LEU A 99 10.56 -15.13 -17.97
CA LEU A 99 10.33 -16.53 -18.40
C LEU A 99 10.85 -16.76 -19.82
N ILE A 100 10.54 -15.85 -20.77
CA ILE A 100 11.01 -15.96 -22.15
C ILE A 100 12.54 -15.88 -22.22
N ALA A 101 13.15 -14.92 -21.52
CA ALA A 101 14.61 -14.75 -21.50
C ALA A 101 15.31 -16.00 -20.96
N ASN A 102 14.80 -16.59 -19.87
CA ASN A 102 15.32 -17.83 -19.30
C ASN A 102 15.27 -18.99 -20.30
N ARG A 103 14.21 -19.09 -21.12
CA ARG A 103 14.12 -20.10 -22.19
C ARG A 103 15.26 -20.01 -23.21
N TYR A 104 15.76 -18.81 -23.46
CA TYR A 104 16.89 -18.57 -24.37
C TYR A 104 18.24 -18.57 -23.66
N GLY A 105 18.31 -19.03 -22.40
CA GLY A 105 19.53 -19.07 -21.61
C GLY A 105 20.00 -17.70 -21.11
N VAL A 106 19.18 -16.66 -21.24
CA VAL A 106 19.47 -15.31 -20.75
C VAL A 106 18.82 -15.16 -19.38
N HIS A 107 19.53 -15.59 -18.34
CA HIS A 107 19.07 -15.45 -16.97
C HIS A 107 20.06 -14.65 -16.12
N ASN A 108 19.58 -13.61 -15.45
CA ASN A 108 20.41 -12.79 -14.56
C ASN A 108 19.60 -12.23 -13.38
N ARG A 109 20.32 -11.72 -12.38
CA ARG A 109 19.76 -11.19 -11.14
C ARG A 109 18.81 -10.01 -11.34
N TYR A 110 19.03 -9.20 -12.38
CA TYR A 110 18.16 -8.05 -12.69
C TYR A 110 16.81 -8.50 -13.23
N ILE A 111 16.79 -9.56 -14.06
CA ILE A 111 15.55 -10.14 -14.60
C ILE A 111 14.65 -10.64 -13.45
N GLU A 112 15.22 -11.21 -12.40
CA GLU A 112 14.46 -11.64 -11.21
C GLU A 112 13.94 -10.45 -10.37
N LEU A 113 14.69 -9.36 -10.31
CA LEU A 113 14.34 -8.16 -9.53
C LEU A 113 13.30 -7.25 -10.21
N MET A 114 13.22 -7.26 -11.55
CA MET A 114 12.32 -6.36 -12.29
C MET A 114 10.84 -6.54 -11.93
N PRO A 115 10.26 -7.76 -11.88
CA PRO A 115 8.87 -7.95 -11.45
C PRO A 115 8.63 -7.40 -10.04
N ILE A 116 9.57 -7.66 -9.12
CA ILE A 116 9.50 -7.20 -7.73
C ILE A 116 9.49 -5.67 -7.65
N PHE A 117 10.32 -5.00 -8.44
CA PHE A 117 10.32 -3.54 -8.52
C PHE A 117 8.96 -3.01 -8.99
N TRP A 118 8.40 -3.56 -10.06
CA TRP A 118 7.14 -3.07 -10.61
C TRP A 118 5.92 -3.35 -9.74
N ILE A 119 5.87 -4.50 -9.05
CA ILE A 119 4.81 -4.75 -8.07
C ILE A 119 4.91 -3.82 -6.85
N THR A 120 6.13 -3.43 -6.47
CA THR A 120 6.37 -2.42 -5.43
C THR A 120 5.81 -1.06 -5.86
N VAL A 121 6.11 -0.62 -7.08
CA VAL A 121 5.57 0.62 -7.66
C VAL A 121 4.05 0.57 -7.73
N CYS A 122 3.47 -0.55 -8.16
CA CYS A 122 2.02 -0.78 -8.18
C CYS A 122 1.41 -0.61 -6.78
N ALA A 123 1.98 -1.28 -5.77
CA ALA A 123 1.50 -1.23 -4.40
C ALA A 123 1.62 0.17 -3.78
N LEU A 124 2.74 0.86 -3.98
CA LEU A 124 2.93 2.24 -3.55
C LEU A 124 1.92 3.18 -4.22
N GLY A 125 1.73 3.03 -5.54
CA GLY A 125 0.75 3.79 -6.31
C GLY A 125 -0.67 3.62 -5.74
N ALA A 126 -1.10 2.38 -5.52
CA ALA A 126 -2.40 2.08 -4.93
C ALA A 126 -2.54 2.64 -3.51
N CYS A 127 -1.48 2.57 -2.69
CA CYS A 127 -1.50 3.03 -1.29
C CYS A 127 -1.55 4.56 -1.15
N LEU A 128 -1.38 5.34 -2.22
CA LEU A 128 -1.56 6.80 -2.17
C LEU A 128 -2.98 7.20 -1.71
N VAL A 129 -3.99 6.35 -1.90
CA VAL A 129 -5.35 6.60 -1.38
C VAL A 129 -5.42 6.63 0.15
N PHE A 130 -4.42 6.07 0.85
CA PHE A 130 -4.31 6.12 2.31
C PHE A 130 -3.52 7.32 2.81
N THR A 131 -2.93 8.11 1.91
CA THR A 131 -2.17 9.31 2.25
C THR A 131 -3.05 10.55 2.17
N ARG A 132 -2.97 11.42 3.17
CA ARG A 132 -3.60 12.74 3.16
C ARG A 132 -2.53 13.83 3.18
N LYS A 133 -1.57 13.69 4.11
CA LYS A 133 -0.53 14.70 4.36
C LYS A 133 0.80 14.31 3.70
N ARG A 134 1.73 15.28 3.59
CA ARG A 134 3.09 15.02 3.07
C ARG A 134 3.83 13.98 3.92
N VAL A 135 3.63 14.01 5.25
CA VAL A 135 4.21 13.05 6.19
C VAL A 135 3.77 11.61 5.88
N ASP A 136 2.49 11.38 5.58
CA ASP A 136 1.99 10.05 5.21
C ASP A 136 2.70 9.50 3.96
N ARG A 137 2.99 10.37 2.99
CA ARG A 137 3.68 10.00 1.75
C ARG A 137 5.13 9.64 1.98
N LEU A 138 5.82 10.38 2.87
CA LEU A 138 7.18 10.05 3.28
C LEU A 138 7.22 8.71 4.03
N CYS A 139 6.26 8.46 4.93
CA CYS A 139 6.12 7.17 5.58
C CYS A 139 5.82 6.05 4.57
N LEU A 140 4.95 6.28 3.58
CA LEU A 140 4.67 5.31 2.52
C LEU A 140 5.93 4.97 1.72
N LEU A 141 6.72 5.99 1.34
CA LEU A 141 7.99 5.80 0.62
C LEU A 141 9.05 5.07 1.45
N SER A 142 8.98 5.12 2.78
CA SER A 142 9.93 4.41 3.64
C SER A 142 9.59 2.92 3.83
N VAL A 143 8.36 2.49 3.54
CA VAL A 143 7.94 1.08 3.64
C VAL A 143 8.87 0.12 2.91
N PRO A 144 9.17 0.28 1.61
CA PRO A 144 10.01 -0.65 0.87
C PRO A 144 11.48 -0.65 1.30
N LEU A 145 11.98 0.35 2.05
CA LEU A 145 13.41 0.51 2.31
C LEU A 145 14.04 -0.71 3.03
N LEU A 146 13.35 -1.27 4.03
CA LEU A 146 13.83 -2.47 4.71
C LEU A 146 13.94 -3.66 3.75
N PHE A 147 12.98 -3.83 2.85
CA PHE A 147 12.99 -4.89 1.85
C PHE A 147 14.06 -4.65 0.79
N THR A 148 14.27 -3.41 0.35
CA THR A 148 15.35 -3.04 -0.57
C THR A 148 16.71 -3.43 0.00
N LEU A 149 16.96 -3.20 1.29
CA LEU A 149 18.19 -3.67 1.95
C LEU A 149 18.29 -5.21 1.92
N GLY A 150 17.18 -5.90 2.16
CA GLY A 150 17.08 -7.35 2.00
C GLY A 150 17.44 -7.83 0.60
N TYR A 151 16.90 -7.20 -0.45
CA TYR A 151 17.20 -7.53 -1.84
C TYR A 151 18.64 -7.19 -2.23
N LEU A 152 19.16 -6.05 -1.79
CA LEU A 152 20.56 -5.67 -2.02
C LEU A 152 21.49 -6.71 -1.42
N GLN A 153 21.20 -7.19 -0.21
CA GLN A 153 21.98 -8.25 0.39
C GLN A 153 21.81 -9.58 -0.34
N ALA A 154 20.58 -9.93 -0.73
CA ALA A 154 20.26 -11.18 -1.41
C ALA A 154 20.96 -11.35 -2.75
N TYR A 155 20.86 -10.32 -3.59
CA TYR A 155 21.33 -10.39 -4.97
C TYR A 155 22.73 -9.84 -5.15
N PHE A 156 23.21 -8.95 -4.26
CA PHE A 156 24.51 -8.29 -4.44
C PHE A 156 25.46 -8.44 -3.27
N GLN A 157 25.06 -9.13 -2.18
CA GLN A 157 25.91 -9.39 -1.01
C GLN A 157 26.56 -8.12 -0.43
N VAL A 158 25.91 -6.96 -0.59
CA VAL A 158 26.46 -5.64 -0.23
C VAL A 158 26.91 -5.61 1.23
N MET A 159 26.05 -6.01 2.16
CA MET A 159 26.36 -6.00 3.59
C MET A 159 27.46 -7.00 3.95
N TYR A 160 27.51 -8.15 3.27
CA TYR A 160 28.58 -9.14 3.48
C TYR A 160 29.95 -8.56 3.09
N HIS A 161 30.02 -7.86 1.95
CA HIS A 161 31.25 -7.21 1.51
C HIS A 161 31.69 -6.05 2.42
N TYR A 162 30.76 -5.31 3.02
CA TYR A 162 31.11 -4.17 3.89
C TYR A 162 31.35 -4.54 5.36
N TRP A 163 30.64 -5.52 5.90
CA TRP A 163 30.60 -5.81 7.34
C TRP A 163 30.99 -7.26 7.71
N GLY A 164 31.34 -8.10 6.73
CA GLY A 164 31.92 -9.42 6.94
C GLY A 164 30.91 -10.57 7.07
N GLU A 165 31.43 -11.75 7.43
CA GLU A 165 30.73 -13.04 7.37
C GLU A 165 29.49 -13.15 8.27
N GLY A 166 29.36 -12.30 9.30
CA GLY A 166 28.21 -12.31 10.21
C GLY A 166 26.87 -11.93 9.56
N LEU A 167 26.88 -11.29 8.39
CA LEU A 167 25.68 -10.80 7.69
C LEU A 167 25.39 -11.60 6.42
N THR A 168 25.54 -12.93 6.47
CA THR A 168 25.22 -13.79 5.31
C THR A 168 23.77 -13.64 4.83
N PHE A 169 23.55 -13.98 3.55
CA PHE A 169 22.23 -14.00 2.92
C PHE A 169 21.18 -14.80 3.73
N ASN A 170 21.59 -15.92 4.35
CA ASN A 170 20.72 -16.73 5.20
C ASN A 170 20.14 -15.95 6.39
N MET A 171 20.87 -14.98 6.95
CA MET A 171 20.35 -14.12 8.01
C MET A 171 19.30 -13.14 7.47
N PHE A 172 19.51 -12.56 6.29
CA PHE A 172 18.58 -11.61 5.68
C PHE A 172 17.32 -12.28 5.11
N GLU A 173 17.45 -13.47 4.52
CA GLU A 173 16.30 -14.30 4.17
C GLU A 173 15.45 -14.54 5.43
N LYS A 174 16.08 -14.96 6.53
CA LYS A 174 15.39 -15.18 7.80
C LYS A 174 14.74 -13.93 8.41
N LEU A 175 15.30 -12.74 8.14
CA LEU A 175 14.84 -11.46 8.69
C LEU A 175 13.74 -10.76 7.87
N PHE A 176 13.69 -10.96 6.55
CA PHE A 176 12.83 -10.16 5.66
C PHE A 176 11.97 -10.98 4.70
N PHE A 177 12.37 -12.23 4.42
CA PHE A 177 11.64 -13.16 3.57
C PHE A 177 11.27 -14.39 4.38
N SER A 178 10.30 -14.20 5.28
CA SER A 178 9.56 -15.25 5.97
C SER A 178 10.44 -16.47 6.35
N GLY A 179 11.28 -16.29 7.36
CA GLY A 179 12.43 -17.16 7.59
C GLY A 179 12.13 -18.65 7.59
N VAL A 180 12.89 -19.39 6.77
CA VAL A 180 12.93 -20.85 6.80
C VAL A 180 13.08 -21.34 8.25
N LEU A 181 12.02 -21.90 8.84
CA LEU A 181 12.05 -22.94 9.87
C LEU A 181 12.84 -24.11 9.27
N HIS A 182 14.15 -23.93 9.18
CA HIS A 182 15.01 -25.06 9.30
C HIS A 182 14.75 -25.54 10.72
N THR A 183 14.21 -26.74 10.85
CA THR A 183 13.99 -27.46 12.10
C THR A 183 15.24 -27.56 12.98
N SER A 184 16.40 -27.10 12.50
CA SER A 184 17.65 -26.91 13.25
C SER A 184 17.84 -25.51 13.88
N GLY A 185 17.05 -24.50 13.54
CA GLY A 185 17.12 -23.14 14.09
C GLY A 185 15.73 -22.61 14.43
N GLY A 186 15.32 -22.78 15.69
CA GLY A 186 13.93 -22.65 16.16
C GLY A 186 13.24 -21.28 16.01
N LEU A 187 12.06 -21.18 16.64
CA LEU A 187 11.12 -20.04 16.69
C LEU A 187 11.72 -18.62 16.81
N GLY A 188 12.97 -18.50 17.28
CA GLY A 188 13.65 -17.23 17.50
C GLY A 188 13.85 -16.38 16.24
N SER A 189 14.09 -16.97 15.06
CA SER A 189 14.40 -16.19 13.85
C SER A 189 13.19 -15.48 13.23
N THR A 190 12.03 -16.14 13.17
CA THR A 190 10.74 -15.56 12.73
C THR A 190 10.24 -14.43 13.62
N LEU A 191 10.56 -14.47 14.92
CA LEU A 191 10.23 -13.39 15.85
C LEU A 191 11.02 -12.11 15.54
N ILE A 192 12.30 -12.23 15.15
CA ILE A 192 13.15 -11.06 14.88
C ILE A 192 12.62 -10.27 13.68
N ALA A 193 12.26 -10.94 12.58
CA ALA A 193 11.63 -10.31 11.41
C ALA A 193 10.37 -9.50 11.80
N SER A 194 9.49 -10.15 12.58
CA SER A 194 8.25 -9.54 13.07
C SER A 194 8.50 -8.36 14.00
N ILE A 195 9.59 -8.38 14.79
CA ILE A 195 10.03 -7.27 15.64
C ILE A 195 10.47 -6.08 14.79
N PHE A 196 11.26 -6.28 13.72
CA PHE A 196 11.68 -5.17 12.84
C PHE A 196 10.48 -4.54 12.12
N LEU A 197 9.57 -5.35 11.57
CA LEU A 197 8.34 -4.86 10.96
C LEU A 197 7.44 -4.14 11.98
N GLY A 198 7.33 -4.68 13.19
CA GLY A 198 6.61 -4.07 14.30
C GLY A 198 7.22 -2.72 14.72
N ALA A 199 8.56 -2.64 14.81
CA ALA A 199 9.28 -1.41 15.11
C ALA A 199 9.09 -0.37 14.01
N GLN A 200 9.21 -0.74 12.74
CA GLN A 200 8.93 0.15 11.61
C GLN A 200 7.49 0.65 11.66
N ALA A 201 6.52 -0.23 11.92
CA ALA A 201 5.11 0.13 12.06
C ALA A 201 4.87 1.11 13.20
N LEU A 202 5.50 0.90 14.37
CA LEU A 202 5.42 1.79 15.51
C LEU A 202 6.03 3.17 15.23
N ILE A 203 7.20 3.22 14.58
CA ILE A 203 7.87 4.47 14.16
C ILE A 203 6.97 5.23 13.18
N MET A 204 6.44 4.53 12.17
CA MET A 204 5.52 5.12 11.20
C MET A 204 4.25 5.64 11.87
N PHE A 205 3.69 4.92 12.85
CA PHE A 205 2.53 5.37 13.61
C PHE A 205 2.86 6.57 14.48
N ALA A 206 4.02 6.58 15.14
CA ALA A 206 4.47 7.69 15.95
C ALA A 206 4.55 9.00 15.14
N ILE A 207 5.08 8.91 13.91
CA ILE A 207 5.29 10.05 13.00
C ILE A 207 4.00 10.47 12.29
N SER A 208 3.31 9.53 11.62
CA SER A 208 2.16 9.86 10.75
C SER A 208 0.83 9.95 11.51
N LYS A 209 0.70 9.25 12.64
CA LYS A 209 -0.58 8.96 13.32
C LYS A 209 -1.61 8.28 12.39
N ASN A 210 -1.17 7.74 11.26
CA ASN A 210 -2.02 7.09 10.27
C ASN A 210 -1.89 5.57 10.40
N LYS A 211 -2.88 4.95 11.05
CA LYS A 211 -2.92 3.51 11.29
C LYS A 211 -2.85 2.66 10.01
N TYR A 212 -3.41 3.14 8.89
CA TYR A 212 -3.42 2.39 7.63
C TYR A 212 -2.03 2.32 7.01
N ILE A 213 -1.33 3.45 6.95
CA ILE A 213 0.06 3.50 6.47
C ILE A 213 0.99 2.72 7.41
N SER A 214 0.75 2.79 8.72
CA SER A 214 1.61 2.16 9.73
C SER A 214 1.63 0.63 9.66
N ILE A 215 0.56 -0.02 9.18
CA ILE A 215 0.53 -1.48 9.02
C ILE A 215 1.09 -1.97 7.67
N LEU A 216 1.41 -1.06 6.74
CA LEU A 216 1.90 -1.43 5.41
C LEU A 216 3.20 -2.26 5.41
N PRO A 217 4.15 -2.14 6.36
CA PRO A 217 5.30 -3.04 6.41
C PRO A 217 4.90 -4.53 6.39
N PHE A 218 3.85 -4.90 7.12
CA PHE A 218 3.35 -6.28 7.13
C PHE A 218 2.64 -6.65 5.82
N ALA A 219 1.86 -5.73 5.25
CA ALA A 219 1.20 -5.95 3.96
C ALA A 219 2.22 -6.15 2.83
N PHE A 220 3.29 -5.37 2.81
CA PHE A 220 4.39 -5.51 1.85
C PHE A 220 5.16 -6.81 2.07
N SER A 221 5.40 -7.22 3.32
CA SER A 221 6.01 -8.52 3.64
C SER A 221 5.20 -9.69 3.05
N ILE A 222 3.89 -9.70 3.29
CA ILE A 222 2.97 -10.72 2.73
C ILE A 222 2.99 -10.67 1.20
N MET A 223 2.88 -9.47 0.62
CA MET A 223 2.91 -9.27 -0.83
C MET A 223 4.19 -9.81 -1.45
N TYR A 224 5.37 -9.46 -0.92
CA TYR A 224 6.64 -9.95 -1.44
C TYR A 224 6.77 -11.46 -1.31
N THR A 225 6.34 -12.03 -0.18
CA THR A 225 6.34 -13.49 0.02
C THR A 225 5.49 -14.17 -1.06
N PHE A 226 4.26 -13.68 -1.27
CA PHE A 226 3.35 -14.19 -2.29
C PHE A 226 3.91 -14.03 -3.72
N VAL A 227 4.46 -12.87 -4.05
CA VAL A 227 5.01 -12.59 -5.39
C VAL A 227 6.19 -13.50 -5.70
N HIS A 228 7.10 -13.73 -4.75
CA HIS A 228 8.19 -14.68 -4.95
C HIS A 228 7.69 -16.10 -5.12
N MET A 229 6.73 -16.52 -4.28
CA MET A 229 6.12 -17.84 -4.41
C MET A 229 5.52 -18.02 -5.81
N LEU A 230 4.78 -17.03 -6.31
CA LEU A 230 4.20 -17.03 -7.65
C LEU A 230 5.30 -17.10 -8.72
N MET A 231 6.29 -16.21 -8.65
CA MET A 231 7.37 -16.11 -9.63
C MET A 231 8.13 -17.42 -9.74
N PHE A 232 8.62 -17.96 -8.63
CA PHE A 232 9.40 -19.20 -8.63
C PHE A 232 8.56 -20.42 -8.99
N SER A 233 7.28 -20.44 -8.62
CA SER A 233 6.38 -21.50 -9.08
C SER A 233 6.25 -21.51 -10.60
N LEU A 234 6.13 -20.34 -11.22
CA LEU A 234 6.10 -20.22 -12.68
C LEU A 234 7.42 -20.68 -13.31
N TYR A 235 8.57 -20.21 -12.82
CA TYR A 235 9.87 -20.68 -13.34
C TYR A 235 10.02 -22.20 -13.25
N TYR A 236 9.61 -22.79 -12.13
CA TYR A 236 9.68 -24.25 -11.94
C TYR A 236 8.76 -25.01 -12.92
N VAL A 237 7.51 -24.55 -13.07
CA VAL A 237 6.53 -25.17 -13.98
C VAL A 237 6.99 -25.10 -15.44
N PHE A 238 7.65 -24.01 -15.85
CA PHE A 238 8.07 -23.83 -17.24
C PHE A 238 9.43 -24.45 -17.59
N PHE A 239 10.35 -24.64 -16.63
CA PHE A 239 11.74 -25.02 -16.92
C PHE A 239 12.26 -26.25 -16.16
N ALA A 240 11.47 -26.85 -15.26
CA ALA A 240 11.90 -27.88 -14.31
C ALA A 240 13.05 -27.42 -13.39
N SER A 241 13.24 -28.09 -12.24
CA SER A 241 14.20 -27.65 -11.21
C SER A 241 15.66 -27.56 -11.67
N GLU A 242 16.03 -28.35 -12.69
CA GLU A 242 17.43 -28.50 -13.11
C GLU A 242 17.93 -27.36 -14.00
N GLN A 243 17.02 -26.60 -14.64
CA GLN A 243 17.38 -25.50 -15.55
C GLN A 243 17.29 -24.11 -14.89
N PHE A 244 16.93 -24.03 -13.62
CA PHE A 244 16.74 -22.76 -12.92
C PHE A 244 17.46 -22.76 -11.57
N SER A 245 18.53 -21.96 -11.47
CA SER A 245 19.29 -21.74 -10.24
C SER A 245 19.33 -20.24 -9.93
N SER A 246 18.64 -19.84 -8.86
CA SER A 246 18.68 -18.49 -8.30
C SER A 246 19.30 -18.50 -6.90
N ALA A 247 19.94 -17.39 -6.51
CA ALA A 247 20.41 -17.18 -5.15
C ALA A 247 19.26 -17.27 -4.12
N VAL A 248 18.02 -16.97 -4.54
CA VAL A 248 16.84 -16.91 -3.67
C VAL A 248 15.97 -18.17 -3.79
N THR A 249 16.21 -19.06 -4.77
CA THR A 249 15.36 -20.24 -5.02
C THR A 249 15.36 -21.29 -3.91
N GLN A 250 16.45 -21.47 -3.18
CA GLN A 250 16.54 -22.58 -2.20
C GLN A 250 15.48 -22.49 -1.11
N GLY A 251 14.99 -21.29 -0.77
CA GLY A 251 13.93 -21.09 0.21
C GLY A 251 12.50 -21.26 -0.33
N TYR A 252 12.29 -21.20 -1.65
CA TYR A 252 10.96 -21.16 -2.30
C TYR A 252 10.64 -22.40 -3.14
N SER A 253 11.65 -23.16 -3.60
CA SER A 253 11.46 -24.48 -4.21
C SER A 253 10.68 -25.43 -3.29
N VAL A 254 10.83 -25.25 -1.98
CA VAL A 254 10.15 -26.03 -0.94
C VAL A 254 8.63 -25.82 -0.94
N PHE A 255 8.12 -24.69 -1.47
CA PHE A 255 6.68 -24.42 -1.48
C PHE A 255 5.92 -25.34 -2.44
N LEU A 256 6.43 -25.57 -3.66
CA LEU A 256 5.83 -26.51 -4.61
C LEU A 256 5.85 -27.96 -4.09
N SER A 257 6.76 -28.29 -3.18
CA SER A 257 6.76 -29.56 -2.44
C SER A 257 5.80 -29.60 -1.23
N GLY A 258 4.87 -28.64 -1.10
CA GLY A 258 3.83 -28.64 -0.07
C GLY A 258 4.25 -28.00 1.26
N ASN A 259 5.23 -27.09 1.26
CA ASN A 259 5.67 -26.44 2.48
C ASN A 259 4.67 -25.38 2.98
N MET A 260 3.76 -25.81 3.86
CA MET A 260 2.77 -24.98 4.57
C MET A 260 3.37 -23.85 5.41
N GLN A 261 4.67 -23.88 5.68
CA GLN A 261 5.34 -22.93 6.56
C GLN A 261 5.25 -21.47 6.08
N ARG A 262 5.42 -21.21 4.76
CA ARG A 262 5.30 -19.86 4.19
C ARG A 262 3.88 -19.29 4.35
N VAL A 263 2.86 -20.15 4.27
CA VAL A 263 1.47 -19.79 4.52
C VAL A 263 1.25 -19.43 5.99
N VAL A 264 1.81 -20.22 6.90
CA VAL A 264 1.77 -19.95 8.34
C VAL A 264 2.42 -18.59 8.66
N GLU A 265 3.55 -18.27 8.03
CA GLU A 265 4.25 -16.99 8.23
C GLU A 265 3.47 -15.78 7.71
N MET A 266 2.80 -15.92 6.55
CA MET A 266 1.85 -14.91 6.08
C MET A 266 0.70 -14.74 7.08
N GLY A 267 0.19 -15.85 7.64
CA GLY A 267 -0.83 -15.84 8.70
C GLY A 267 -0.37 -15.15 9.99
N MET A 268 0.86 -15.39 10.43
CA MET A 268 1.46 -14.72 11.59
C MET A 268 1.64 -13.22 11.33
N SER A 269 2.15 -12.84 10.16
CA SER A 269 2.31 -11.44 9.75
C SER A 269 0.97 -10.72 9.71
N LEU A 270 -0.07 -11.38 9.21
CA LEU A 270 -1.43 -10.85 9.19
C LEU A 270 -1.99 -10.68 10.61
N THR A 271 -1.80 -11.68 11.47
CA THR A 271 -2.22 -11.63 12.88
C THR A 271 -1.56 -10.46 13.61
N MET A 272 -0.25 -10.27 13.42
CA MET A 272 0.49 -9.15 13.99
C MET A 272 0.02 -7.80 13.45
N ALA A 273 -0.24 -7.70 12.15
CA ALA A 273 -0.78 -6.49 11.53
C ALA A 273 -2.15 -6.12 12.12
N VAL A 274 -3.03 -7.11 12.30
CA VAL A 274 -4.36 -6.91 12.91
C VAL A 274 -4.22 -6.49 14.38
N ALA A 275 -3.35 -7.15 15.15
CA ALA A 275 -3.10 -6.80 16.55
C ALA A 275 -2.62 -5.35 16.69
N LEU A 276 -1.62 -4.94 15.90
CA LEU A 276 -1.13 -3.56 15.88
C LEU A 276 -2.20 -2.56 15.41
N PHE A 277 -3.00 -2.92 14.41
CA PHE A 277 -4.10 -2.08 13.96
C PHE A 277 -5.11 -1.80 15.08
N VAL A 278 -5.47 -2.83 15.86
CA VAL A 278 -6.36 -2.69 17.03
C VAL A 278 -5.72 -1.82 18.10
N VAL A 279 -4.43 -2.00 18.38
CA VAL A 279 -3.68 -1.15 19.34
C VAL A 279 -3.68 0.32 18.88
N PHE A 280 -3.38 0.59 17.60
CA PHE A 280 -3.38 1.94 17.04
C PHE A 280 -4.78 2.57 17.09
N GLN A 281 -5.82 1.78 16.81
CA GLN A 281 -7.21 2.22 16.90
C GLN A 281 -7.57 2.61 18.35
N GLY A 282 -7.21 1.77 19.31
CA GLY A 282 -7.42 2.03 20.74
C GLY A 282 -6.68 3.29 21.21
N TRP A 283 -5.44 3.48 20.75
CA TRP A 283 -4.65 4.68 21.04
C TRP A 283 -5.30 5.96 20.51
N ILE A 284 -5.76 5.95 19.25
CA ILE A 284 -6.44 7.10 18.64
C ILE A 284 -7.72 7.41 19.42
N TYR A 285 -8.51 6.40 19.76
CA TYR A 285 -9.73 6.58 20.54
C TYR A 285 -9.46 7.19 21.93
N TRP A 286 -8.47 6.66 22.64
CA TRP A 286 -8.12 7.12 23.98
C TRP A 286 -7.58 8.56 23.98
N THR A 287 -6.73 8.90 23.02
CA THR A 287 -6.20 10.27 22.88
C THR A 287 -7.29 11.27 22.49
N ALA A 288 -8.26 10.88 21.66
CA ALA A 288 -9.41 11.71 21.34
C ALA A 288 -10.30 11.96 22.57
N LYS A 289 -10.58 10.92 23.38
CA LYS A 289 -11.37 11.05 24.61
C LYS A 289 -10.71 12.01 25.61
N ARG A 290 -9.40 11.91 25.81
CA ARG A 290 -8.66 12.79 26.73
C ARG A 290 -8.73 14.27 26.33
N LYS A 291 -8.67 14.57 25.03
CA LYS A 291 -8.77 15.96 24.55
C LYS A 291 -10.14 16.58 24.82
N LEU A 292 -11.21 15.78 24.74
CA LEU A 292 -12.56 16.23 25.04
C LEU A 292 -12.72 16.50 26.54
N SER A 293 -12.19 15.63 27.41
CA SER A 293 -12.26 15.82 28.87
C SER A 293 -11.39 16.96 29.40
N SER A 294 -10.37 17.40 28.67
CA SER A 294 -9.53 18.55 29.05
C SER A 294 -10.08 19.89 28.54
N ALA A 295 -11.09 19.87 27.68
CA ALA A 295 -11.70 21.05 27.09
C ALA A 295 -13.03 21.44 27.78
N SER A 296 -13.51 20.61 28.71
CA SER A 296 -14.65 20.83 29.61
C SER A 296 -14.16 21.30 30.98
#